data_AF-A0A9D8H9A1-F1
#
_entry.id   AF-A0A9D8H9A1-F1
#
_cell.length_a   1.000
_cell.length_b   1.000
_cell.length_c   1.000
_cell.angle_alpha   90.00
_cell.angle_beta   90.00
_cell.angle_gamma   90.00
#
_symmetry.space_group_name_H-M   'P 1'
#
loop_
_entity.id
_entity.type
_entity.pdbx_description
1 polymer ?
#
loop_
_entity_poly.entity_id
_entity_poly.type
_entity_poly.pdbx_seq_one_letter_code
_entity_poly.pdbx_strand_id
1 'polypeptide(L)'
;MSHITAHGLEVAVPPGWGGRVSQPLFAREGMPRELDPEDFDPAGLQRGLDGHAGRQGFFHEAGRAFCLIVLGAYARRSVVVPAVNNVLANIRIDGAVG
;
A
#
# COMPACT_ATOMS: atom_id res chain seq x y z
N MET A 1 -26.38 -1.31 -20.91
CA MET A 1 -25.56 -1.46 -19.69
C MET A 1 -24.49 -0.39 -19.74
N SER A 2 -24.34 0.42 -18.69
CA SER A 2 -23.24 1.38 -18.61
C SER A 2 -21.99 0.64 -18.11
N HIS A 3 -20.82 1.11 -18.52
CA HIS A 3 -19.52 0.57 -18.09
C HIS A 3 -18.74 1.71 -17.43
N ILE A 4 -17.92 1.36 -16.44
CA ILE A 4 -16.92 2.26 -15.87
C ILE A 4 -15.53 1.71 -16.17
N THR A 5 -14.62 2.60 -16.56
CA THR A 5 -13.24 2.24 -16.89
C THR A 5 -12.29 3.10 -16.05
N ALA A 6 -11.35 2.47 -15.36
CA ALA A 6 -10.30 3.16 -14.63
C ALA A 6 -9.14 2.21 -14.32
N HIS A 7 -7.92 2.75 -14.28
CA HIS A 7 -6.72 2.00 -13.87
C HIS A 7 -6.51 0.68 -14.64
N GLY A 8 -6.89 0.64 -15.92
CA GLY A 8 -6.79 -0.55 -16.78
C GLY A 8 -7.87 -1.61 -16.53
N LEU A 9 -8.89 -1.32 -15.73
CA LEU A 9 -10.04 -2.20 -15.47
C LEU A 9 -11.30 -1.62 -16.10
N GLU A 10 -12.15 -2.50 -16.64
CA GLU A 10 -13.50 -2.18 -17.10
C GLU A 10 -14.51 -3.03 -16.34
N VAL A 11 -15.58 -2.39 -15.83
CA VAL A 11 -16.63 -3.05 -15.05
C VAL A 11 -18.00 -2.60 -15.55
N ALA A 12 -18.88 -3.58 -15.80
CA ALA A 12 -20.28 -3.32 -16.11
C ALA A 12 -21.03 -2.81 -14.86
N VAL A 13 -21.78 -1.73 -15.01
CA VAL A 13 -22.62 -1.15 -13.97
C VAL A 13 -24.03 -1.75 -14.10
N PRO A 14 -24.53 -2.46 -13.05
CA PRO A 14 -25.87 -3.02 -13.08
C PRO A 14 -26.97 -1.94 -13.19
N PRO A 15 -28.16 -2.29 -13.71
CA PRO A 15 -29.30 -1.37 -13.71
C PRO A 15 -29.60 -0.83 -12.31
N GLY A 16 -29.79 0.49 -12.19
CA GLY A 16 -30.08 1.16 -10.92
C GLY A 16 -28.85 1.54 -10.07
N TRP A 17 -27.63 1.18 -10.49
CA TRP A 17 -26.39 1.53 -9.79
C TRP A 17 -25.74 2.79 -10.39
N GLY A 18 -25.08 3.59 -9.54
CA GLY A 18 -24.14 4.63 -9.95
C GLY A 18 -22.70 4.18 -9.70
N GLY A 19 -21.78 4.51 -10.60
CA GLY A 19 -20.35 4.24 -10.44
C GLY A 19 -19.53 5.53 -10.52
N ARG A 20 -18.56 5.71 -9.62
CA ARG A 20 -17.58 6.81 -9.66
C ARG A 20 -16.18 6.25 -9.43
N VAL A 21 -15.27 6.59 -10.34
CA VAL A 21 -13.85 6.17 -10.32
C VAL A 21 -12.90 7.36 -10.13
N SER A 22 -13.45 8.53 -9.78
CA SER A 22 -12.68 9.77 -9.58
C SER A 22 -12.08 9.91 -8.18
N GLN A 23 -12.25 8.93 -7.30
CA GLN A 23 -11.77 8.98 -5.93
C GLN A 23 -10.65 7.94 -5.73
N PRO A 24 -9.50 8.35 -5.18
CA PRO A 24 -8.47 7.41 -4.79
C PRO A 24 -9.01 6.41 -3.77
N LEU A 25 -8.61 5.14 -3.91
CA LEU A 25 -9.03 4.07 -2.99
C LEU A 25 -8.50 4.31 -1.56
N PHE A 26 -7.34 4.95 -1.42
CA PHE A 26 -6.69 5.21 -0.14
C PHE A 26 -6.41 6.70 0.03
N ALA A 27 -6.64 7.24 1.23
CA ALA A 27 -6.52 8.67 1.49
C ALA A 27 -5.08 9.20 1.42
N ARG A 28 -4.09 8.38 1.78
CA ARG A 28 -2.68 8.77 1.76
C ARG A 28 -2.17 8.86 0.32
N GLU A 29 -1.80 10.05 -0.11
CA GLU A 29 -1.04 10.26 -1.34
C GLU A 29 0.46 10.04 -1.08
N GLY A 30 1.13 9.35 -2.00
CA GLY A 30 2.57 9.08 -1.98
C GLY A 30 2.97 7.86 -1.14
N MET A 31 3.96 7.13 -1.66
CA MET A 31 4.58 5.98 -1.03
C MET A 31 5.24 6.37 0.29
N PRO A 32 4.97 5.66 1.40
CA PRO A 32 5.74 5.81 2.64
C PRO A 32 7.23 5.53 2.38
N ARG A 33 8.08 6.55 2.58
CA ARG A 33 9.55 6.44 2.42
C ARG A 33 10.27 6.29 3.75
N GLU A 34 9.64 6.78 4.82
CA GLU A 34 10.17 6.76 6.18
C GLU A 34 9.20 5.95 7.04
N LEU A 35 9.68 4.81 7.50
CA LEU A 35 9.02 3.97 8.49
C LEU A 35 9.65 4.20 9.85
N ASP A 36 8.83 4.16 10.89
CA ASP A 36 9.30 4.16 12.27
C ASP A 36 9.42 2.70 12.77
N PRO A 37 10.48 2.32 13.51
CA PRO A 37 10.53 1.04 14.20
C PRO A 37 9.32 0.71 15.08
N GLU A 38 8.64 1.73 15.63
CA GLU A 38 7.44 1.59 16.45
C GLU A 38 6.17 1.27 15.63
N ASP A 39 6.19 1.47 14.31
CA ASP A 39 5.09 1.08 13.41
C ASP A 39 4.91 -0.45 13.30
N PHE A 40 5.87 -1.24 13.78
CA PHE A 40 5.89 -2.69 13.64
C PHE A 40 5.29 -3.38 14.86
N ASP A 41 4.22 -4.15 14.66
CA ASP A 41 3.51 -4.84 15.73
C ASP A 41 3.41 -6.35 15.43
N PRO A 42 3.85 -7.25 16.34
CA PRO A 42 3.58 -8.68 16.25
C PRO A 42 2.09 -9.02 16.10
N ALA A 43 1.20 -8.25 16.74
CA ALA A 43 -0.25 -8.41 16.64
C ALA A 43 -0.84 -7.84 15.34
N GLY A 44 -0.05 -7.07 14.57
CA GLY A 44 -0.45 -6.54 13.26
C GLY A 44 -0.48 -7.60 12.14
N LEU A 45 0.03 -8.81 12.41
CA LEU A 45 0.03 -9.91 11.44
C LEU A 45 -1.32 -10.64 11.46
N GLN A 46 -1.93 -10.87 10.28
CA GLN A 46 -3.13 -11.70 10.17
C GLN A 46 -2.91 -13.11 10.74
N ARG A 47 -1.70 -13.65 10.54
CA ARG A 47 -1.22 -14.88 11.17
C ARG A 47 0.07 -14.55 11.89
N GLY A 48 0.05 -14.65 13.22
CA GLY A 48 1.24 -14.45 14.04
C GLY A 48 2.35 -15.42 13.65
N LEU A 49 3.59 -14.93 13.67
CA LEU A 49 4.79 -15.72 13.47
C LEU A 49 5.77 -15.36 14.57
N ASP A 50 6.19 -16.35 15.37
CA ASP A 50 7.00 -16.11 16.56
C ASP A 50 8.26 -15.29 16.24
N GLY A 51 8.49 -14.26 17.05
CA GLY A 51 9.61 -13.34 16.89
C GLY A 51 9.50 -12.35 15.71
N HIS A 52 8.43 -12.40 14.93
CA HIS A 52 8.21 -11.50 13.80
C HIS A 52 7.16 -10.43 14.10
N ALA A 53 7.30 -9.29 13.44
CA ALA A 53 6.32 -8.22 13.41
C ALA A 53 6.19 -7.70 11.99
N GLY A 54 5.07 -7.04 11.70
CA GLY A 54 4.86 -6.44 10.40
C GLY A 54 4.09 -5.14 10.46
N ARG A 55 4.07 -4.48 9.31
CA ARG A 55 3.36 -3.24 9.06
C ARG A 55 2.76 -3.26 7.66
N GLN A 56 1.52 -2.79 7.53
CA GLN A 56 0.87 -2.54 6.25
C GLN A 56 0.57 -1.05 6.12
N GLY A 57 0.94 -0.45 4.99
CA GLY A 57 0.62 0.94 4.66
C GLY A 57 -0.09 1.01 3.33
N PHE A 58 -1.30 1.53 3.32
CA PHE A 58 -2.09 1.76 2.12
C PHE A 58 -1.91 3.21 1.64
N PHE A 59 -1.68 3.38 0.35
CA PHE A 59 -1.46 4.69 -0.26
C PHE A 59 -1.81 4.66 -1.75
N HIS A 60 -1.95 5.84 -2.35
CA HIS A 60 -2.02 5.98 -3.80
C HIS A 60 -0.87 6.84 -4.30
N GLU A 61 -0.32 6.50 -5.47
CA GLU A 61 0.71 7.28 -6.15
C GLU A 61 0.53 7.12 -7.66
N ALA A 62 0.75 8.20 -8.42
CA ALA A 62 0.59 8.22 -9.87
C ALA A 62 -0.77 7.67 -10.36
N GLY A 63 -1.84 8.00 -9.63
CA GLY A 63 -3.19 7.56 -9.94
C GLY A 63 -3.40 6.06 -9.78
N ARG A 64 -2.62 5.35 -8.96
CA ARG A 64 -2.80 3.92 -8.68
C ARG A 64 -2.78 3.67 -7.18
N ALA A 65 -3.56 2.70 -6.72
CA ALA A 65 -3.60 2.28 -5.33
C ALA A 65 -2.56 1.17 -5.06
N PHE A 66 -1.88 1.26 -3.92
CA PHE A 66 -0.83 0.33 -3.50
C PHE A 66 -0.96 -0.03 -2.01
N CYS A 67 -0.38 -1.17 -1.66
CA CYS A 67 -0.12 -1.56 -0.28
C CYS A 67 1.38 -1.89 -0.13
N LEU A 68 2.04 -1.24 0.83
CA LEU A 68 3.39 -1.57 1.26
C LEU A 68 3.30 -2.51 2.47
N ILE A 69 3.86 -3.71 2.35
CA ILE A 69 3.94 -4.69 3.44
C ILE A 69 5.40 -4.91 3.78
N VAL A 70 5.74 -4.79 5.07
CA VAL A 70 7.08 -5.11 5.59
C VAL A 70 6.94 -6.10 6.73
N LEU A 71 7.74 -7.17 6.70
CA LEU A 71 7.78 -8.24 7.70
C LEU A 71 9.23 -8.50 8.09
N GLY A 72 9.50 -8.71 9.37
CA GLY A 72 10.84 -9.08 9.82
C GLY A 72 10.91 -9.38 11.31
N ALA A 73 12.12 -9.71 11.78
CA ALA A 73 12.36 -10.00 13.19
C ALA A 73 12.11 -8.76 14.05
N TYR A 74 11.11 -8.84 14.95
CA TYR A 74 10.68 -7.73 15.79
C TYR A 74 11.83 -7.17 16.64
N ALA A 75 12.64 -8.06 17.23
CA ALA A 75 13.79 -7.69 18.05
C ALA A 75 14.85 -6.86 17.31
N ARG A 76 14.90 -6.90 15.97
CA ARG A 76 15.91 -6.21 15.16
C ARG A 76 15.37 -4.97 14.45
N ARG A 77 14.09 -4.62 14.61
CA ARG A 77 13.43 -3.55 13.85
C ARG A 77 14.19 -2.22 13.89
N SER A 78 14.68 -1.79 15.05
CA SER A 78 15.44 -0.53 15.18
C SER A 78 16.75 -0.52 14.38
N VAL A 79 17.33 -1.70 14.12
CA VAL A 79 18.56 -1.85 13.32
C VAL A 79 18.24 -1.97 11.83
N VAL A 80 17.14 -2.64 11.48
CA VAL A 80 16.80 -2.99 10.09
C VAL A 80 16.01 -1.88 9.39
N VAL A 81 15.15 -1.15 10.11
CA VAL A 81 14.28 -0.12 9.53
C VAL A 81 15.06 0.98 8.79
N PRO A 82 16.21 1.49 9.26
CA PRO A 82 17.00 2.44 8.47
C PRO A 82 17.42 1.88 7.10
N ALA A 83 17.78 0.60 7.01
CA ALA A 83 18.11 -0.03 5.74
C ALA A 83 16.86 -0.20 4.84
N VAL A 84 15.70 -0.50 5.42
CA VAL A 84 14.43 -0.52 4.69
C VAL A 84 14.12 0.87 4.13
N ASN A 85 14.22 1.93 4.93
CA ASN A 85 14.00 3.31 4.50
C ASN A 85 14.95 3.70 3.35
N ASN A 86 16.21 3.24 3.37
CA ASN A 86 17.14 3.45 2.26
C ASN A 86 16.67 2.77 0.96
N VAL A 87 16.13 1.54 1.03
CA VAL A 87 15.55 0.88 -0.15
C VAL A 87 14.31 1.65 -0.63
N LEU A 88 13.40 1.99 0.30
CA LEU A 88 12.18 2.72 -0.03
C LEU A 88 12.49 4.07 -0.68
N ALA A 89 13.52 4.80 -0.23
CA ALA A 89 13.93 6.08 -0.82
C ALA A 89 14.34 5.96 -2.30
N ASN A 90 14.74 4.78 -2.76
CA ASN A 90 15.23 4.55 -4.13
C ASN A 90 14.19 3.92 -5.07
N ILE A 91 13.00 3.56 -4.58
CA ILE A 91 11.92 3.02 -5.41
C ILE A 91 11.24 4.16 -6.19
N ARG A 92 10.93 3.95 -7.47
CA ARG A 92 10.10 4.88 -8.23
C ARG A 92 8.83 4.19 -8.68
N ILE A 93 7.70 4.89 -8.54
CA ILE A 93 6.42 4.44 -9.06
C ILE A 93 6.11 5.31 -10.26
N ASP A 94 6.24 4.72 -11.45
CA ASP A 94 5.88 5.40 -12.68
C ASP A 94 4.36 5.44 -12.86
N GLY A 95 3.90 6.41 -13.66
CA GLY A 95 2.50 6.51 -14.06
C GLY A 95 2.02 5.25 -14.76
N ALA A 96 0.72 5.00 -14.67
CA ALA A 96 0.09 4.03 -15.55
C ALA A 96 0.38 4.45 -17.01
N VAL A 97 0.95 3.54 -17.81
CA VAL A 97 1.03 3.74 -19.26
C VAL A 97 -0.41 3.87 -19.76
N GLY A 98 -0.71 5.04 -20.33
CA GLY A 98 -2.02 5.34 -20.93
C GLY A 98 -2.20 4.65 -22.28
#